data_AF-A0A7R9X3L0-F1
#
_entry.id   AF-A0A7R9X3L0-F1
#
_cell.length_a   1.000
_cell.length_b   1.000
_cell.length_c   1.000
_cell.angle_alpha   90.00
_cell.angle_beta   90.00
_cell.angle_gamma   90.00
#
_symmetry.space_group_name_H-M   'P 1'
#
loop_
_entity.id
_entity.type
_entity.pdbx_description
1 polymer ?
#
loop_
_entity_poly.entity_id
_entity_poly.type
_entity_poly.pdbx_seq_one_letter_code
_entity_poly.pdbx_strand_id
1 'polypeptide(L)'
;QTFKEAVWVKVKVEANKSVTFGCVYRSPSSSTENNNNLISLLQCVCDRNYQDLLVVGDFNYPNINWDDCASTDGEKTAINLVNV
;
A
#
# COMPACT_ATOMS: atom_id res chain seq x y z
N GLN A 1 12.45 -3.99 10.16
CA GLN A 1 12.99 -2.87 9.37
C GLN A 1 11.81 -2.06 8.82
N THR A 2 12.03 -0.92 8.16
CA THR A 2 10.95 -0.17 7.47
C THR A 2 11.07 -0.37 5.97
N PHE A 3 9.94 -0.49 5.27
CA PHE A 3 9.91 -0.51 3.80
C PHE A 3 10.34 0.86 3.27
N LYS A 4 11.28 0.90 2.32
CA LYS A 4 11.96 2.15 1.92
C LYS A 4 11.51 2.68 0.58
N GLU A 5 10.98 1.82 -0.28
CA GLU A 5 10.65 2.12 -1.66
C GLU A 5 9.23 2.67 -1.80
N ALA A 6 8.88 3.63 -0.93
CA ALA A 6 7.59 4.28 -0.92
C ALA A 6 7.73 5.80 -0.75
N VAL A 7 6.94 6.56 -1.51
CA VAL A 7 6.85 8.02 -1.43
C VAL A 7 5.42 8.40 -1.07
N TRP A 8 5.27 9.32 -0.11
CA TRP A 8 3.98 9.79 0.38
C TRP A 8 3.84 11.29 0.17
N VAL A 9 2.71 11.72 -0.37
CA VAL A 9 2.38 13.13 -0.55
C VAL A 9 0.94 13.38 -0.10
N LYS A 10 0.73 14.47 0.63
CA LYS A 10 -0.61 14.96 0.96
C LYS A 10 -0.94 16.11 0.02
N VAL A 11 -1.92 15.90 -0.84
CA VAL A 11 -2.40 16.90 -1.79
C VAL A 11 -3.64 17.56 -1.21
N LYS A 12 -3.59 18.89 -1.06
CA LYS A 12 -4.77 19.68 -0.67
C LYS A 12 -5.56 20.01 -1.92
N VAL A 13 -6.82 19.58 -1.96
CA VAL A 13 -7.73 19.80 -3.10
C VAL A 13 -8.59 21.03 -2.86
N GLU A 14 -9.07 21.22 -1.63
CA GLU A 14 -9.86 22.38 -1.20
C GLU A 14 -9.47 22.78 0.23
N ALA A 15 -10.05 23.86 0.76
CA ALA A 15 -9.74 24.38 2.10
C ALA A 15 -9.78 23.28 3.19
N ASN A 16 -10.76 22.37 3.11
CA ASN A 16 -10.99 21.27 4.05
C ASN A 16 -10.98 19.89 3.37
N LYS A 17 -10.42 19.78 2.16
CA LYS A 17 -10.31 18.51 1.43
C LYS A 17 -8.87 18.21 1.07
N SER A 18 -8.42 17.02 1.44
CA SER A 18 -7.08 16.54 1.13
C SER A 18 -7.06 15.05 0.86
N VAL A 19 -6.21 14.66 -0.09
CA VAL A 19 -5.97 13.27 -0.45
C VAL A 19 -4.53 12.94 -0.14
N THR A 20 -4.31 11.85 0.59
CA THR A 20 -2.99 11.28 0.79
C THR A 20 -2.73 10.28 -0.34
N PHE A 21 -1.66 10.51 -1.09
CA PHE A 21 -1.18 9.60 -2.13
C PHE A 21 0.09 8.90 -1.66
N GLY A 22 0.10 7.57 -1.73
CA GLY A 22 1.29 6.74 -1.58
C GLY A 22 1.66 6.10 -2.91
N CYS A 23 2.91 6.25 -3.35
CA CYS A 23 3.45 5.51 -4.48
C CYS A 23 4.47 4.50 -3.97
N VAL A 24 4.26 3.21 -4.25
CA VAL A 24 5.06 2.10 -3.76
C VAL A 24 5.73 1.39 -4.92
N TYR A 25 7.00 1.02 -4.78
CA TYR A 25 7.68 0.16 -5.72
C TYR A 25 8.35 -0.99 -4.97
N ARG A 26 8.04 -2.24 -5.28
CA ARG A 26 8.78 -3.39 -4.75
C ARG A 26 9.49 -4.09 -5.91
N SER A 27 10.80 -4.29 -5.76
CA SER A 27 11.60 -4.99 -6.78
C SER A 27 11.10 -6.43 -6.97
N PRO A 28 11.03 -6.98 -8.20
CA PRO A 28 10.66 -8.38 -8.43
C PRO A 28 11.57 -9.37 -7.68
N SER A 29 12.83 -9.00 -7.44
CA SER A 29 13.82 -9.80 -6.70
C SER A 29 13.85 -9.52 -5.19
N SER A 30 12.80 -8.91 -4.62
CA SER A 30 12.77 -8.59 -3.18
C SER A 30 12.72 -9.83 -2.29
N SER A 31 13.23 -9.69 -1.06
CA SER A 31 13.23 -10.75 -0.06
C SER A 31 11.87 -10.90 0.64
N THR A 32 11.66 -12.04 1.30
CA THR A 32 10.50 -12.26 2.19
C THR A 32 10.46 -11.24 3.32
N GLU A 33 11.60 -10.81 3.86
CA GLU A 33 11.65 -9.74 4.86
C GLU A 33 11.08 -8.42 4.29
N ASN A 34 11.43 -8.08 3.05
CA ASN A 34 10.90 -6.85 2.44
C ASN A 34 9.41 -6.95 2.13
N ASN A 35 8.90 -8.14 1.83
CA ASN A 35 7.46 -8.40 1.73
C ASN A 35 6.75 -8.11 3.06
N ASN A 36 7.31 -8.58 4.19
CA ASN A 36 6.75 -8.32 5.51
C ASN A 36 6.80 -6.83 5.88
N ASN A 37 7.86 -6.14 5.49
CA ASN A 37 7.98 -4.69 5.66
C ASN A 37 6.92 -3.94 4.83
N LEU A 38 6.66 -4.38 3.60
CA LEU A 38 5.61 -3.81 2.74
C LEU A 38 4.22 -4.02 3.35
N ILE A 39 3.92 -5.24 3.81
CA ILE A 39 2.65 -5.56 4.50
C ILE A 39 2.48 -4.68 5.74
N SER A 40 3.53 -4.57 6.55
CA SER A 40 3.52 -3.73 7.76
C SER A 40 3.32 -2.25 7.45
N LEU A 41 3.92 -1.75 6.36
CA LEU A 41 3.71 -0.38 5.87
C LEU A 41 2.24 -0.16 5.50
N LEU A 42 1.65 -1.08 4.71
CA LEU A 42 0.28 -0.96 4.25
C LEU A 42 -0.72 -1.04 5.41
N GLN A 43 -0.54 -1.95 6.36
CA GLN A 43 -1.33 -2.01 7.60
C GLN A 43 -1.25 -0.69 8.36
N CYS A 44 -0.03 -0.17 8.59
CA CYS A 44 0.17 1.09 9.31
C CYS A 44 -0.50 2.29 8.63
N VAL A 45 -0.58 2.29 7.29
CA VAL A 45 -1.25 3.34 6.53
C VAL A 45 -2.77 3.16 6.58
N CYS A 46 -3.28 1.94 6.46
CA CYS A 46 -4.72 1.66 6.58
C CYS A 46 -5.27 1.98 7.98
N ASP A 47 -4.47 1.79 9.04
CA ASP A 47 -4.86 2.09 10.43
C ASP A 47 -4.88 3.60 10.75
N ARG A 48 -4.34 4.43 9.87
CA ARG A 48 -4.33 5.88 10.05
C ARG A 48 -5.63 6.50 9.55
N ASN A 49 -6.11 7.50 10.29
CA ASN A 49 -7.30 8.25 9.92
C ASN A 49 -6.99 9.32 8.86
N TYR A 50 -6.95 8.91 7.59
CA TYR A 50 -6.87 9.82 6.45
C TYR A 50 -8.27 10.27 6.03
N GLN A 51 -8.38 11.50 5.49
CA GLN A 51 -9.64 11.95 4.88
C GLN A 51 -9.94 11.15 3.60
N ASP A 52 -8.98 11.13 2.68
CA ASP A 52 -8.96 10.29 1.49
C ASP A 52 -7.55 9.68 1.37
N LEU A 53 -7.44 8.39 1.05
CA LEU A 53 -6.17 7.67 0.88
C LEU A 53 -6.18 6.94 -0.47
N LEU A 54 -5.15 7.19 -1.28
CA LEU A 54 -4.87 6.42 -2.47
C LEU A 54 -3.44 5.86 -2.39
N VAL A 55 -3.30 4.55 -2.49
CA VAL A 55 -1.99 3.90 -2.63
C VAL A 55 -1.93 3.24 -3.99
N VAL A 56 -0.89 3.57 -4.74
CA VAL A 56 -0.62 3.09 -6.10
C VAL A 56 0.81 2.60 -6.19
N GLY A 57 1.13 1.92 -7.27
CA GLY A 57 2.51 1.55 -7.55
C GLY A 57 2.65 0.21 -8.25
N ASP A 58 3.90 -0.19 -8.41
CA ASP A 58 4.25 -1.51 -8.88
C ASP A 58 4.74 -2.36 -7.70
N PHE A 59 3.83 -3.17 -7.18
CA PHE A 59 4.10 -4.01 -6.02
C PHE A 59 4.93 -5.24 -6.36
N ASN A 60 5.08 -5.64 -7.64
CA ASN A 60 5.68 -6.92 -8.06
C ASN A 60 5.51 -8.06 -7.03
N TYR A 61 4.31 -8.18 -6.46
CA TYR A 61 3.99 -9.14 -5.43
C TYR A 61 3.24 -10.29 -6.12
N PRO A 62 3.71 -11.53 -5.99
CA PRO A 62 3.08 -12.66 -6.67
C PRO A 62 1.60 -12.78 -6.27
N ASN A 63 0.77 -13.15 -7.24
CA ASN A 63 -0.60 -13.60 -6.99
C ASN A 63 -1.49 -12.57 -6.26
N ILE A 64 -1.30 -11.27 -6.50
CA ILE A 64 -2.32 -10.27 -6.14
C ILE A 64 -3.56 -10.53 -7.01
N ASN A 65 -4.64 -10.92 -6.35
CA ASN A 65 -6.00 -10.84 -6.86
C ASN A 65 -6.49 -9.40 -6.69
N TRP A 66 -6.51 -8.68 -7.81
CA TRP A 66 -6.95 -7.28 -7.86
C TRP A 66 -8.46 -7.12 -7.70
N ASP A 67 -9.25 -8.14 -8.05
CA ASP A 67 -10.71 -8.11 -7.90
C ASP A 67 -11.13 -8.26 -6.43
N ASP A 68 -10.43 -9.14 -5.70
CA ASP A 68 -10.68 -9.38 -4.27
C ASP A 68 -9.78 -8.55 -3.35
N CYS A 69 -8.90 -7.70 -3.92
CA CYS A 69 -7.88 -6.97 -3.16
C CYS A 69 -7.10 -7.86 -2.18
N ALA A 70 -6.75 -9.09 -2.61
CA ALA A 70 -6.14 -10.11 -1.78
C ALA A 70 -4.92 -10.73 -2.47
N SER A 71 -4.05 -11.41 -1.73
CA SER A 71 -2.99 -12.24 -2.33
C SER A 71 -3.09 -13.67 -1.82
N THR A 72 -2.85 -14.65 -2.71
CA THR A 72 -3.00 -16.09 -2.39
C THR A 72 -1.70 -16.77 -1.97
N ASP A 73 -0.59 -16.05 -1.88
CA ASP A 73 0.69 -16.58 -1.38
C ASP A 73 0.68 -16.69 0.15
N GLY A 74 0.08 -17.76 0.68
CA GLY A 74 0.38 -18.38 1.99
C GLY A 74 0.10 -17.60 3.28
N GLU A 75 0.14 -16.28 3.28
CA GLU A 75 -0.17 -15.40 4.39
C GLU A 75 -1.29 -14.49 3.94
N LYS A 76 -2.50 -14.71 4.47
CA LYS A 76 -3.70 -13.92 4.17
C LYS A 76 -3.50 -12.47 4.60
N THR A 77 -2.86 -11.67 3.77
CA THR A 77 -2.86 -10.22 3.88
C THR A 77 -3.71 -9.70 2.74
N ALA A 78 -5.00 -9.48 3.03
CA ALA A 78 -5.86 -8.71 2.14
C ALA A 78 -5.32 -7.27 2.13
N ILE A 79 -4.79 -6.86 0.98
CA ILE A 79 -4.36 -5.49 0.75
C ILE A 79 -5.59 -4.79 0.16
N ASN A 80 -6.54 -4.41 1.03
CA ASN A 80 -7.68 -3.59 0.65
C ASN A 80 -7.17 -2.24 0.15
N LEU A 81 -7.05 -2.12 -1.17
CA LEU A 81 -6.73 -0.87 -1.84
C LEU A 81 -8.00 -0.35 -2.49
N VAL A 82 -8.41 0.78 -1.95
CA VAL A 82 -9.46 1.70 -2.39
C VAL A 82 -10.87 1.39 -1.90
N ASN A 83 -11.30 2.16 -0.89
CA ASN A 83 -12.70 2.60 -0.80
C ASN A 83 -12.86 3.76 -1.78
N VAL A 84 -13.49 3.52 -2.94
CA VAL A 84 -14.10 4.59 -3.76
C VAL A 84 -15.54 4.72 -3.35
#